data_AF-A0A6B3UNC5-F1
#
_entry.id   AF-A0A6B3UNC5-F1
#
_cell.length_a   1.000
_cell.length_b   1.000
_cell.length_c   1.000
_cell.angle_alpha   90.00
_cell.angle_beta   90.00
_cell.angle_gamma   90.00
#
_symmetry.space_group_name_H-M   'P 1'
#
loop_
_entity.id
_entity.type
_entity.pdbx_description
1 polymer ?
#
loop_
_entity_poly.entity_id
_entity_poly.type
_entity_poly.pdbx_seq_one_letter_code
_entity_poly.pdbx_strand_id
1 'polypeptide(L)'
;MTTADRPAEPAAYATTPDPFTAGRVPSAEPAAFADAPDGLELLRRDHQSVARLLAEYDQASGPLDKVAVAERLCLTLAVHARIEEELFYPALREAGVDPDRIDNAQVEHLTARQLIADVETAAIDDPLLDAKVRVLGVYSLRHAAEEEAELFEAARVRGVDVHALGAKLAARKAELSREAALNLKTRLRASGPATQLEARAPKPTTPAPLRAAGAAADLALAVMPGGKRLRKLLR
;
A
#
# COMPACT_ATOMS: atom_id res chain seq x y z
N MET A 1 -54.11 -18.75 67.60
CA MET A 1 -55.58 -18.67 67.72
C MET A 1 -56.12 -18.44 66.31
N THR A 2 -56.44 -19.49 65.55
CA THR A 2 -57.82 -19.92 65.17
C THR A 2 -58.72 -18.72 64.77
N THR A 3 -59.18 -18.59 63.53
CA THR A 3 -60.11 -19.47 62.84
C THR A 3 -60.01 -19.34 61.31
N ALA A 4 -60.22 -20.45 60.62
CA ALA A 4 -60.53 -20.53 59.20
C ALA A 4 -62.04 -20.43 58.98
N ASP A 5 -62.47 -19.92 57.83
CA ASP A 5 -63.69 -20.41 57.18
C ASP A 5 -63.60 -20.28 55.64
N ARG A 6 -64.14 -21.29 54.95
CA ARG A 6 -64.08 -21.63 53.51
C ARG A 6 -65.43 -22.30 53.18
N PRO A 7 -65.84 -22.71 51.95
CA PRO A 7 -65.80 -22.20 50.56
C PRO A 7 -67.24 -22.02 49.97
N ALA A 8 -67.38 -21.65 48.68
CA ALA A 8 -68.20 -22.40 47.68
C ALA A 8 -68.01 -21.87 46.23
N GLU A 9 -67.56 -22.77 45.33
CA GLU A 9 -67.62 -22.75 43.84
C GLU A 9 -69.04 -23.15 43.33
N PRO A 10 -69.34 -23.50 42.04
CA PRO A 10 -68.64 -23.35 40.74
C PRO A 10 -69.54 -22.84 39.57
N ALA A 11 -68.96 -22.57 38.40
CA ALA A 11 -69.52 -23.05 37.12
C ALA A 11 -68.48 -23.01 36.00
N ALA A 12 -68.18 -24.20 35.47
CA ALA A 12 -67.40 -24.44 34.27
C ALA A 12 -68.24 -24.25 33.00
N TYR A 13 -67.62 -23.87 31.88
CA TYR A 13 -67.68 -24.68 30.65
C TYR A 13 -66.54 -24.32 29.68
N ALA A 14 -65.99 -25.36 29.07
CA ALA A 14 -64.85 -25.42 28.17
C ALA A 14 -65.10 -24.77 26.79
N THR A 15 -64.03 -24.37 26.09
CA THR A 15 -63.59 -25.00 24.81
C THR A 15 -62.34 -24.31 24.22
N THR A 16 -61.28 -25.09 24.03
CA THR A 16 -60.27 -24.97 22.95
C THR A 16 -60.52 -26.13 21.95
N PRO A 17 -59.87 -26.27 20.76
CA PRO A 17 -58.82 -25.48 20.08
C PRO A 17 -59.25 -25.09 18.63
N ASP A 18 -58.47 -24.49 17.71
CA ASP A 18 -57.32 -25.05 16.96
C ASP A 18 -56.77 -24.03 15.90
N PRO A 19 -55.69 -24.31 15.14
CA PRO A 19 -54.53 -23.43 15.11
C PRO A 19 -54.00 -23.24 13.67
N PHE A 20 -54.49 -22.28 12.90
CA PHE A 20 -53.84 -21.96 11.62
C PHE A 20 -54.30 -20.62 11.04
N THR A 21 -53.57 -19.55 11.32
CA THR A 21 -53.38 -18.48 10.32
C THR A 21 -51.95 -17.99 10.41
N ALA A 22 -51.13 -18.56 9.53
CA ALA A 22 -49.80 -18.09 9.20
C ALA A 22 -49.86 -16.62 8.75
N GLY A 23 -49.11 -15.76 9.44
CA GLY A 23 -48.94 -14.35 9.12
C GLY A 23 -47.50 -13.91 9.32
N ARG A 24 -46.63 -14.42 8.45
CA ARG A 24 -45.32 -13.91 8.01
C ARG A 24 -44.63 -12.90 8.96
N VAL A 25 -43.67 -13.42 9.72
CA VAL A 25 -42.51 -12.65 10.24
C VAL A 25 -41.81 -11.90 9.09
N PRO A 26 -41.34 -10.66 9.29
CA PRO A 26 -40.48 -10.01 8.31
C PRO A 26 -39.19 -10.83 8.22
N SER A 27 -38.98 -11.43 7.06
CA SER A 27 -37.74 -12.09 6.67
C SER A 27 -36.61 -11.07 6.72
N ALA A 28 -35.86 -11.05 7.82
CA ALA A 28 -34.48 -10.63 7.77
C ALA A 28 -33.79 -11.65 6.85
N GLU A 29 -33.40 -11.21 5.65
CA GLU A 29 -32.50 -12.02 4.84
C GLU A 29 -31.30 -12.41 5.69
N PRO A 30 -30.85 -13.67 5.65
CA PRO A 30 -29.67 -14.06 6.40
C PRO A 30 -28.51 -13.19 5.91
N ALA A 31 -27.94 -12.42 6.82
CA ALA A 31 -26.78 -11.58 6.55
C ALA A 31 -25.67 -12.45 5.96
N ALA A 32 -25.51 -12.42 4.64
CA ALA A 32 -24.40 -13.02 3.90
C ALA A 32 -23.09 -12.24 4.12
N PHE A 33 -22.91 -11.65 5.31
CA PHE A 33 -21.82 -10.75 5.68
C PHE A 33 -20.76 -11.42 6.57
N ALA A 34 -20.99 -12.65 7.05
CA ALA A 34 -20.07 -13.32 7.96
C ALA A 34 -18.79 -13.89 7.29
N ASP A 35 -18.78 -14.07 5.96
CA ASP A 35 -17.65 -14.65 5.21
C ASP A 35 -16.89 -13.64 4.33
N ALA A 36 -17.37 -12.39 4.23
CA ALA A 36 -16.69 -11.37 3.45
C ALA A 36 -15.47 -10.85 4.22
N PRO A 37 -14.26 -10.85 3.63
CA PRO A 37 -13.06 -10.40 4.32
C PRO A 37 -13.23 -8.94 4.77
N ASP A 38 -12.89 -8.63 6.02
CA ASP A 38 -12.82 -7.27 6.54
C ASP A 38 -11.67 -6.53 5.84
N GLY A 39 -11.98 -5.42 5.17
CA GLY A 39 -11.01 -4.63 4.41
C GLY A 39 -9.93 -3.99 5.26
N LEU A 40 -10.24 -3.52 6.47
CA LEU A 40 -9.25 -2.94 7.38
C LEU A 40 -8.31 -4.03 7.91
N GLU A 41 -8.83 -5.22 8.19
CA GLU A 41 -8.01 -6.35 8.58
C GLU A 41 -7.13 -6.87 7.41
N LEU A 42 -7.61 -6.79 6.16
CA LEU A 42 -6.80 -7.08 4.99
C LEU A 42 -5.60 -6.12 4.87
N LEU A 43 -5.83 -4.82 4.99
CA LEU A 43 -4.76 -3.81 4.92
C LEU A 43 -3.76 -3.96 6.08
N ARG A 44 -4.25 -4.18 7.30
CA ARG A 44 -3.39 -4.49 8.47
C ARG A 44 -2.50 -5.71 8.24
N ARG A 45 -3.01 -6.76 7.60
CA ARG A 45 -2.20 -7.95 7.25
C ARG A 45 -1.10 -7.62 6.24
N ASP A 46 -1.32 -6.64 5.37
CA ASP A 46 -0.27 -6.13 4.47
C ASP A 46 0.80 -5.37 5.22
N HIS A 47 0.43 -4.49 6.16
CA HIS A 47 1.39 -3.82 7.04
C HIS A 47 2.26 -4.82 7.81
N GLN A 48 1.65 -5.87 8.37
CA GLN A 48 2.37 -6.95 9.04
C GLN A 48 3.28 -7.72 8.08
N SER A 49 2.88 -7.89 6.82
CA SER A 49 3.70 -8.56 5.81
C SER A 49 4.93 -7.74 5.45
N VAL A 50 4.80 -6.41 5.36
CA VAL A 50 5.94 -5.48 5.20
C VAL A 50 6.93 -5.63 6.37
N ALA A 51 6.44 -5.61 7.62
CA ALA A 51 7.30 -5.81 8.79
C ALA A 51 8.02 -7.18 8.78
N ARG A 52 7.32 -8.25 8.37
CA ARG A 52 7.91 -9.59 8.24
C ARG A 52 9.00 -9.64 7.15
N LEU A 53 8.75 -9.03 5.98
CA LEU A 53 9.72 -9.00 4.88
C LEU A 53 10.97 -8.20 5.26
N LEU A 54 10.83 -7.12 6.04
CA LEU A 54 12.00 -6.38 6.56
C LEU A 54 12.81 -7.23 7.54
N ALA A 55 12.16 -7.97 8.44
CA ALA A 55 12.84 -8.89 9.34
C ALA A 55 13.52 -10.04 8.58
N GLU A 56 12.89 -10.55 7.52
CA GLU A 56 13.50 -11.54 6.63
C GLU A 56 14.71 -10.97 5.89
N TYR A 57 14.64 -9.72 5.43
CA TYR A 57 15.75 -9.04 4.76
C TYR A 57 16.98 -8.90 5.67
N ASP A 58 16.76 -8.52 6.93
CA ASP A 58 17.84 -8.43 7.94
C ASP A 58 18.46 -9.81 8.27
N GLN A 59 17.73 -10.91 8.07
CA GLN A 59 18.19 -12.29 8.32
C GLN A 59 18.77 -12.99 7.08
N ALA A 60 18.62 -12.41 5.90
CA ALA A 60 19.09 -13.00 4.65
C ALA A 60 20.61 -13.16 4.63
N SER A 61 21.08 -14.36 4.23
CA SER A 61 22.48 -14.75 4.39
C SER A 61 23.40 -14.26 3.27
N GLY A 62 22.87 -13.95 2.09
CA GLY A 62 23.66 -13.53 0.93
C GLY A 62 23.00 -12.43 0.08
N PRO A 63 23.77 -11.78 -0.82
CA PRO A 63 23.27 -10.71 -1.68
C PRO A 63 22.06 -11.11 -2.54
N LEU A 64 22.05 -12.34 -3.06
CA LEU A 64 20.93 -12.84 -3.87
C LEU A 64 19.65 -13.01 -3.04
N ASP A 65 19.76 -13.52 -1.81
CA ASP A 65 18.62 -13.68 -0.91
C ASP A 65 18.05 -12.30 -0.52
N LYS A 66 18.94 -11.35 -0.21
CA LYS A 66 18.54 -9.96 0.09
C LYS A 66 17.79 -9.32 -1.08
N VAL A 67 18.30 -9.45 -2.30
CA VAL A 67 17.64 -8.93 -3.50
C VAL A 67 16.28 -9.60 -3.69
N ALA A 68 16.18 -10.91 -3.54
CA ALA A 68 14.90 -11.61 -3.64
C ALA A 68 13.88 -11.15 -2.58
N VAL A 69 14.31 -10.86 -1.35
CA VAL A 69 13.43 -10.30 -0.30
C VAL A 69 13.04 -8.85 -0.63
N ALA A 70 13.98 -8.03 -1.08
CA ALA A 70 13.73 -6.64 -1.48
C ALA A 70 12.73 -6.54 -2.63
N GLU A 71 12.84 -7.41 -3.65
CA GLU A 71 11.87 -7.48 -4.75
C GLU A 71 10.47 -7.81 -4.24
N ARG A 72 10.34 -8.75 -3.29
CA ARG A 72 9.03 -9.07 -2.67
C ARG A 72 8.49 -7.92 -1.82
N LEU A 73 9.36 -7.21 -1.11
CA LEU A 73 8.99 -6.02 -0.34
C LEU A 73 8.45 -4.92 -1.26
N CYS A 74 9.19 -4.57 -2.32
CA CYS A 74 8.78 -3.58 -3.32
C CYS A 74 7.44 -3.95 -3.96
N LEU A 75 7.27 -5.22 -4.37
CA LEU A 75 6.01 -5.68 -4.93
C LEU A 75 4.85 -5.58 -3.94
N THR A 76 5.07 -6.00 -2.68
CA THR A 76 4.04 -5.95 -1.63
C THR A 76 3.58 -4.51 -1.40
N LEU A 77 4.52 -3.57 -1.27
CA LEU A 77 4.23 -2.15 -1.08
C LEU A 77 3.53 -1.54 -2.29
N ALA A 78 3.97 -1.87 -3.51
CA ALA A 78 3.36 -1.35 -4.74
C ALA A 78 1.90 -1.82 -4.90
N VAL A 79 1.61 -3.09 -4.61
CA VAL A 79 0.24 -3.64 -4.66
C VAL A 79 -0.62 -3.03 -3.56
N HIS A 80 -0.09 -2.94 -2.33
CA HIS A 80 -0.78 -2.36 -1.18
C HIS A 80 -1.18 -0.90 -1.42
N ALA A 81 -0.22 -0.05 -1.80
CA ALA A 81 -0.49 1.35 -2.09
C ALA A 81 -1.52 1.51 -3.21
N ARG A 82 -1.47 0.63 -4.23
CA ARG A 82 -2.41 0.69 -5.35
C ARG A 82 -3.84 0.37 -4.95
N ILE A 83 -4.07 -0.64 -4.11
CA ILE A 83 -5.44 -0.98 -3.67
C ILE A 83 -6.01 0.09 -2.74
N GLU A 84 -5.17 0.77 -1.97
CA GLU A 84 -5.64 1.88 -1.12
C GLU A 84 -6.05 3.09 -1.94
N GLU A 85 -5.22 3.47 -2.91
CA GLU A 85 -5.49 4.59 -3.81
C GLU A 85 -6.72 4.37 -4.70
N GLU A 86 -6.91 3.14 -5.19
CA GLU A 86 -8.03 2.82 -6.09
C GLU A 86 -9.35 2.60 -5.35
N LEU A 87 -9.31 2.14 -4.08
CA LEU A 87 -10.51 1.64 -3.39
C LEU A 87 -10.70 2.18 -1.98
N PHE A 88 -9.65 2.19 -1.14
CA PHE A 88 -9.78 2.62 0.25
C PHE A 88 -9.98 4.13 0.36
N TYR A 89 -9.07 4.94 -0.19
CA TYR A 89 -9.14 6.39 -0.12
C TYR A 89 -10.41 6.97 -0.76
N PRO A 90 -10.88 6.50 -1.94
CA PRO A 90 -12.17 6.92 -2.46
C PRO A 90 -13.33 6.61 -1.50
N ALA A 91 -13.36 5.42 -0.88
CA ALA A 91 -14.40 5.06 0.08
C ALA A 91 -14.37 5.97 1.33
N LEU A 92 -13.19 6.36 1.82
CA LEU A 92 -13.06 7.34 2.91
C LEU A 92 -13.59 8.73 2.52
N ARG A 93 -13.28 9.18 1.29
CA ARG A 93 -13.79 10.46 0.78
C ARG A 93 -15.31 10.45 0.66
N GLU A 94 -15.88 9.38 0.10
CA GLU A 94 -17.34 9.19 0.01
C GLU A 94 -18.01 9.21 1.39
N ALA A 95 -17.34 8.66 2.41
CA ALA A 95 -17.81 8.64 3.78
C ALA A 95 -17.58 9.96 4.55
N GLY A 96 -17.03 10.99 3.92
CA GLY A 96 -16.79 12.30 4.55
C GLY A 96 -15.71 12.25 5.64
N VAL A 97 -14.69 11.42 5.46
CA VAL A 97 -13.43 11.52 6.22
C VAL A 97 -12.68 12.77 5.79
N ASP A 98 -11.93 13.36 6.73
CA ASP A 98 -11.15 14.58 6.52
C ASP A 98 -10.23 14.44 5.28
N PRO A 99 -10.43 15.26 4.22
CA PRO A 99 -9.66 15.16 2.99
C PRO A 99 -8.17 15.44 3.21
N ASP A 100 -7.79 16.28 4.18
CA ASP A 100 -6.37 16.61 4.41
C ASP A 100 -5.57 15.37 4.86
N ARG A 101 -6.19 14.50 5.67
CA ARG A 101 -5.57 13.23 6.09
C ARG A 101 -5.36 12.29 4.93
N ILE A 102 -6.34 12.21 4.02
CA ILE A 102 -6.28 11.35 2.84
C ILE A 102 -5.26 11.91 1.82
N ASP A 103 -5.25 13.22 1.62
CA ASP A 103 -4.30 13.91 0.74
C ASP A 103 -2.86 13.70 1.23
N ASN A 104 -2.62 13.82 2.53
CA ASN A 104 -1.31 13.54 3.14
C ASN A 104 -0.87 12.10 2.86
N ALA A 105 -1.73 11.11 3.15
CA ALA A 105 -1.43 9.70 2.89
C ALA A 105 -1.08 9.43 1.41
N GLN A 106 -1.83 10.04 0.48
CA GLN A 106 -1.55 9.94 -0.96
C GLN A 106 -0.20 10.55 -1.35
N VAL A 107 0.20 11.67 -0.75
CA VAL A 107 1.53 12.28 -0.98
C VAL A 107 2.64 11.40 -0.41
N GLU A 108 2.40 10.75 0.73
CA GLU A 108 3.35 9.79 1.30
C GLU A 108 3.56 8.58 0.38
N HIS A 109 2.51 8.07 -0.25
CA HIS A 109 2.64 7.04 -1.30
C HIS A 109 3.48 7.46 -2.51
N LEU A 110 3.46 8.74 -2.90
CA LEU A 110 4.36 9.23 -3.95
C LEU A 110 5.83 9.12 -3.53
N THR A 111 6.13 9.42 -2.27
CA THR A 111 7.48 9.27 -1.71
C THR A 111 7.89 7.80 -1.60
N ALA A 112 6.98 6.95 -1.12
CA ALA A 112 7.20 5.50 -1.06
C ALA A 112 7.48 4.91 -2.44
N ARG A 113 6.77 5.35 -3.49
CA ARG A 113 7.04 4.95 -4.88
C ARG A 113 8.44 5.31 -5.35
N GLN A 114 8.95 6.50 -5.00
CA GLN A 114 10.32 6.87 -5.35
C GLN A 114 11.34 5.97 -4.64
N LEU A 115 11.14 5.67 -3.36
CA LEU A 115 12.00 4.77 -2.60
C LEU A 115 11.95 3.33 -3.14
N ILE A 116 10.78 2.85 -3.58
CA ILE A 116 10.64 1.57 -4.28
C ILE A 116 11.49 1.57 -5.55
N ALA A 117 11.39 2.61 -6.39
CA ALA A 117 12.17 2.70 -7.62
C ALA A 117 13.69 2.71 -7.35
N ASP A 118 14.14 3.39 -6.28
CA ASP A 118 15.55 3.43 -5.89
C ASP A 118 16.08 2.06 -5.45
N VAL A 119 15.23 1.23 -4.83
CA VAL A 119 15.54 -0.16 -4.45
C VAL A 119 15.51 -1.09 -5.67
N GLU A 120 14.48 -1.01 -6.51
CA GLU A 120 14.31 -1.86 -7.69
C GLU A 120 15.40 -1.66 -8.74
N THR A 121 16.00 -0.48 -8.80
CA THR A 121 17.07 -0.14 -9.75
C THR A 121 18.47 -0.28 -9.17
N ALA A 122 18.59 -0.65 -7.88
CA ALA A 122 19.88 -0.89 -7.25
C ALA A 122 20.55 -2.15 -7.83
N ALA A 123 21.86 -2.09 -8.02
CA ALA A 123 22.65 -3.26 -8.38
C ALA A 123 22.77 -4.23 -7.20
N ILE A 124 23.01 -5.52 -7.47
CA ILE A 124 23.19 -6.55 -6.43
C ILE A 124 24.36 -6.20 -5.48
N ASP A 125 25.39 -5.51 -5.99
CA ASP A 125 26.57 -5.06 -5.28
C ASP A 125 26.51 -3.56 -4.89
N ASP A 126 25.35 -2.91 -5.00
CA ASP A 126 25.16 -1.52 -4.57
C ASP A 126 25.44 -1.40 -3.06
N PRO A 127 26.49 -0.65 -2.64
CA PRO A 127 26.82 -0.49 -1.22
C PRO A 127 25.72 0.23 -0.42
N LEU A 128 24.76 0.87 -1.10
CA LEU A 128 23.63 1.58 -0.48
C LEU A 128 22.33 0.76 -0.44
N LEU A 129 22.29 -0.46 -1.00
CA LEU A 129 21.06 -1.27 -1.04
C LEU A 129 20.44 -1.47 0.34
N ASP A 130 21.24 -1.87 1.33
CA ASP A 130 20.78 -2.07 2.71
C ASP A 130 20.21 -0.79 3.32
N ALA A 131 20.82 0.36 3.03
CA ALA A 131 20.35 1.66 3.52
C ALA A 131 19.03 2.06 2.85
N LYS A 132 18.90 1.85 1.53
CA LYS A 132 17.68 2.12 0.77
C LYS A 132 16.51 1.28 1.29
N VAL A 133 16.71 -0.04 1.46
CA VAL A 133 15.68 -0.95 2.00
C VAL A 133 15.26 -0.54 3.41
N ARG A 134 16.21 -0.17 4.26
CA ARG A 134 15.92 0.30 5.62
C ARG A 134 15.10 1.59 5.64
N VAL A 135 15.44 2.57 4.80
CA VAL A 135 14.70 3.84 4.71
C VAL A 135 13.29 3.60 4.16
N LEU A 136 13.15 2.78 3.11
CA LEU A 136 11.85 2.36 2.58
C LEU A 136 11.01 1.72 3.69
N GLY A 137 11.57 0.76 4.42
CA GLY A 137 10.87 0.05 5.48
C GLY A 137 10.42 0.94 6.64
N VAL A 138 11.30 1.80 7.16
CA VAL A 138 10.97 2.73 8.24
C VAL A 138 9.89 3.72 7.80
N TYR A 139 10.00 4.23 6.57
CA TYR A 139 9.03 5.16 6.01
C TYR A 139 7.65 4.50 5.88
N SER A 140 7.57 3.33 5.25
CA SER A 140 6.31 2.60 5.05
C SER A 140 5.66 2.12 6.35
N LEU A 141 6.43 1.67 7.34
CA LEU A 141 5.87 1.25 8.62
C LEU A 141 5.33 2.42 9.45
N ARG A 142 5.93 3.61 9.34
CA ARG A 142 5.38 4.81 9.96
C ARG A 142 4.05 5.20 9.31
N HIS A 143 4.03 5.26 7.97
CA HIS A 143 2.81 5.53 7.21
C HIS A 143 1.67 4.59 7.60
N ALA A 144 1.91 3.29 7.55
CA ALA A 144 0.96 2.25 7.96
C ALA A 144 0.42 2.45 9.39
N ALA A 145 1.28 2.82 10.34
CA ALA A 145 0.87 3.05 11.73
C ALA A 145 -0.03 4.29 11.87
N GLU A 146 0.25 5.35 11.11
CA GLU A 146 -0.56 6.58 11.08
C GLU A 146 -1.94 6.30 10.45
N GLU A 147 -1.99 5.54 9.36
CA GLU A 147 -3.25 5.14 8.73
C GLU A 147 -4.10 4.25 9.64
N GLU A 148 -3.50 3.27 10.32
CA GLU A 148 -4.21 2.42 11.28
C GLU A 148 -4.77 3.21 12.47
N ALA A 149 -4.04 4.22 12.93
CA ALA A 149 -4.47 5.05 14.05
C ALA A 149 -5.55 6.07 13.64
N GLU A 150 -5.46 6.63 12.44
CA GLU A 150 -6.30 7.75 12.01
C GLU A 150 -7.37 7.34 11.00
N LEU A 151 -6.98 6.77 9.88
CA LEU A 151 -7.89 6.49 8.76
C LEU A 151 -8.77 5.27 9.03
N PHE A 152 -8.24 4.23 9.67
CA PHE A 152 -9.01 3.02 9.97
C PHE A 152 -10.08 3.31 11.02
N GLU A 153 -9.74 4.10 12.04
CA GLU A 153 -10.70 4.56 13.03
C GLU A 153 -11.74 5.49 12.39
N ALA A 154 -11.32 6.42 11.52
CA ALA A 154 -12.24 7.28 10.78
C ALA A 154 -13.20 6.47 9.89
N ALA A 155 -12.73 5.41 9.23
CA ALA A 155 -13.56 4.50 8.44
C ALA A 155 -14.66 3.85 9.29
N ARG A 156 -14.30 3.38 10.49
CA ARG A 156 -15.25 2.79 11.45
C ARG A 156 -16.27 3.81 11.94
N VAL A 157 -15.82 4.98 12.37
CA VAL A 157 -16.68 6.07 12.88
C VAL A 157 -17.62 6.60 11.80
N ARG A 158 -17.19 6.66 10.54
CA ARG A 158 -18.02 7.08 9.40
C ARG A 158 -18.90 5.96 8.84
N GLY A 159 -18.82 4.74 9.38
CA GLY A 159 -19.68 3.63 8.98
C GLY A 159 -19.39 3.13 7.56
N VAL A 160 -18.13 3.17 7.12
CA VAL A 160 -17.71 2.53 5.86
C VAL A 160 -18.05 1.03 5.94
N ASP A 161 -18.67 0.48 4.91
CA ASP A 161 -18.91 -0.96 4.81
C ASP A 161 -17.59 -1.71 4.55
N VAL A 162 -16.92 -2.07 5.65
CA VAL A 162 -15.60 -2.71 5.61
C VAL A 162 -15.62 -4.10 4.99
N HIS A 163 -16.76 -4.78 4.98
CA HIS A 163 -16.89 -6.11 4.37
C HIS A 163 -17.07 -6.00 2.85
N ALA A 164 -17.92 -5.09 2.38
CA ALA A 164 -18.04 -4.80 0.95
C ALA A 164 -16.73 -4.23 0.38
N LEU A 165 -16.07 -3.34 1.12
CA LEU A 165 -14.76 -2.83 0.75
C LEU A 165 -13.71 -3.96 0.71
N GLY A 166 -13.67 -4.82 1.72
CA GLY A 166 -12.69 -5.91 1.79
C GLY A 166 -12.84 -6.93 0.66
N ALA A 167 -14.06 -7.22 0.21
CA ALA A 167 -14.28 -8.03 -1.00
C ALA A 167 -13.65 -7.38 -2.25
N LYS A 168 -13.83 -6.06 -2.44
CA LYS A 168 -13.22 -5.31 -3.56
C LYS A 168 -11.69 -5.29 -3.47
N LEU A 169 -11.16 -4.98 -2.28
CA LEU A 169 -9.72 -4.96 -2.02
C LEU A 169 -9.08 -6.33 -2.31
N ALA A 170 -9.67 -7.42 -1.79
CA ALA A 170 -9.17 -8.78 -2.01
C ALA A 170 -9.16 -9.17 -3.50
N ALA A 171 -10.24 -8.85 -4.22
CA ALA A 171 -10.33 -9.11 -5.65
C ALA A 171 -9.26 -8.34 -6.44
N ARG A 172 -9.13 -7.04 -6.18
CA ARG A 172 -8.18 -6.18 -6.89
C ARG A 172 -6.73 -6.53 -6.58
N LYS A 173 -6.43 -6.82 -5.31
CA LYS A 173 -5.12 -7.32 -4.89
C LYS A 173 -4.75 -8.61 -5.61
N ALA A 174 -5.69 -9.55 -5.74
CA ALA A 174 -5.46 -10.82 -6.42
C ALA A 174 -5.18 -10.61 -7.92
N GLU A 175 -5.87 -9.67 -8.57
CA GLU A 175 -5.60 -9.27 -9.95
C GLU A 175 -4.20 -8.68 -10.12
N LEU A 176 -3.86 -7.64 -9.35
CA LEU A 176 -2.54 -6.99 -9.37
C LEU A 176 -1.41 -7.99 -9.11
N SER A 177 -1.60 -8.91 -8.16
CA SER A 177 -0.61 -9.95 -7.86
C SER A 177 -0.39 -10.92 -9.03
N ARG A 178 -1.46 -11.25 -9.79
CA ARG A 178 -1.34 -12.08 -11.00
C ARG A 178 -0.65 -11.33 -12.12
N GLU A 179 -0.98 -10.05 -12.33
CA GLU A 179 -0.32 -9.19 -13.32
C GLU A 179 1.18 -9.10 -13.03
N ALA A 180 1.56 -8.83 -11.78
CA ALA A 180 2.95 -8.79 -11.37
C ALA A 180 3.68 -10.12 -11.62
N ALA A 181 3.05 -11.25 -11.26
CA ALA A 181 3.62 -12.57 -11.51
C ALA A 181 3.79 -12.87 -13.01
N LEU A 182 2.86 -12.42 -13.87
CA LEU A 182 2.97 -12.56 -15.31
C LEU A 182 4.09 -11.68 -15.88
N ASN A 183 4.21 -10.44 -15.40
CA ASN A 183 5.26 -9.50 -15.81
C ASN A 183 6.65 -10.04 -15.46
N LEU A 184 6.81 -10.60 -14.25
CA LEU A 184 8.05 -11.27 -13.84
C LEU A 184 8.37 -12.45 -14.77
N LYS A 185 7.39 -13.32 -15.06
CA LYS A 185 7.57 -14.45 -16.00
C LYS A 185 7.98 -13.99 -17.39
N THR A 186 7.41 -12.89 -17.90
CA THR A 186 7.76 -12.33 -19.21
C THR A 186 9.19 -11.80 -19.22
N ARG A 187 9.60 -11.07 -18.17
CA ARG A 187 10.98 -10.60 -18.01
C ARG A 187 11.99 -11.74 -17.99
N LEU A 188 11.71 -12.79 -17.22
CA LEU A 188 12.59 -13.97 -17.14
C LEU A 188 12.71 -14.71 -18.49
N ARG A 189 11.64 -14.76 -19.29
CA ARG A 189 11.68 -15.33 -20.66
C ARG A 189 12.47 -14.47 -21.64
N ALA A 190 12.35 -13.14 -21.53
CA ALA A 190 13.12 -12.21 -22.36
C ALA A 190 14.63 -12.23 -22.02
N SER A 191 14.99 -12.56 -20.77
CA SER A 191 16.38 -12.77 -20.31
C SER A 191 16.89 -14.22 -20.49
N GLY A 192 16.43 -14.95 -21.51
CA GLY A 192 16.92 -16.30 -21.85
C GLY A 192 18.45 -16.41 -22.00
N PRO A 193 19.04 -17.62 -22.00
CA PRO A 193 20.46 -17.81 -21.76
C PRO A 193 21.26 -17.02 -22.80
N ALA A 194 22.17 -16.18 -22.32
CA ALA A 194 23.19 -15.57 -23.16
C ALA A 194 23.99 -16.72 -23.81
N THR A 195 23.60 -17.13 -25.01
CA THR A 195 24.51 -17.81 -25.92
C THR A 195 25.70 -16.88 -26.05
N GLN A 196 26.85 -17.37 -25.58
CA GLN A 196 28.16 -16.75 -25.74
C GLN A 196 28.36 -16.42 -27.22
N LEU A 197 28.00 -15.20 -27.63
CA LEU A 197 28.54 -14.60 -28.82
C LEU A 197 29.71 -13.77 -28.33
N GLU A 198 30.91 -14.30 -28.54
CA GLU A 198 32.17 -13.67 -28.19
C GLU A 198 32.17 -12.20 -28.61
N ALA A 199 32.09 -11.30 -27.63
CA ALA A 199 32.37 -9.90 -27.83
C ALA A 199 33.90 -9.76 -28.01
N ARG A 200 34.35 -9.95 -29.25
CA ARG A 200 35.66 -9.50 -29.69
C ARG A 200 35.69 -7.99 -29.52
N ALA A 201 36.36 -7.54 -28.45
CA ALA A 201 36.55 -6.13 -28.15
C ALA A 201 37.08 -5.38 -29.38
N PRO A 202 36.49 -4.24 -29.79
CA PRO A 202 37.12 -3.38 -30.78
C PRO A 202 38.41 -2.81 -30.17
N LYS A 203 39.53 -2.95 -30.89
CA LYS A 203 40.81 -2.36 -30.50
C LYS A 203 40.67 -0.84 -30.35
N PRO A 204 41.34 -0.20 -29.37
CA PRO A 204 41.30 1.25 -29.22
C PRO A 204 41.94 1.90 -30.44
N THR A 205 41.13 2.61 -31.23
CA THR A 205 41.62 3.51 -32.27
C THR A 205 41.98 4.84 -31.62
N THR A 206 43.27 5.17 -31.64
CA THR A 206 43.79 6.50 -31.30
C THR A 206 43.17 7.56 -32.22
N PRO A 207 42.63 8.67 -31.70
CA PRO A 207 42.27 9.80 -32.54
C PRO A 207 43.53 10.58 -32.97
N ALA A 208 43.55 10.99 -34.24
CA ALA A 208 44.56 11.87 -34.82
C ALA A 208 44.52 13.28 -34.21
N PRO A 209 45.64 14.04 -34.21
CA PRO A 209 45.68 15.35 -33.57
C PRO A 209 44.90 16.39 -34.39
N LEU A 210 44.07 17.20 -33.71
CA LEU A 210 43.45 18.38 -34.30
C LEU A 210 44.52 19.44 -34.59
N ARG A 211 44.62 19.85 -35.86
CA ARG A 211 45.41 21.01 -36.27
C ARG A 211 44.78 22.30 -35.75
N ALA A 212 45.60 23.15 -35.15
CA ALA A 212 45.27 24.53 -34.82
C ALA A 212 45.13 25.39 -36.09
N ALA A 213 44.08 26.22 -36.12
CA ALA A 213 44.02 27.42 -36.95
C ALA A 213 43.28 28.49 -36.15
N GLY A 214 44.00 29.54 -35.78
CA GLY A 214 43.43 30.71 -35.11
C GLY A 214 42.88 31.71 -36.12
N ALA A 215 41.91 32.51 -35.66
CA ALA A 215 41.78 33.92 -36.00
C ALA A 215 40.87 34.60 -34.97
N ALA A 216 41.31 35.76 -34.50
CA ALA A 216 40.71 36.59 -33.48
C ALA A 216 39.48 37.35 -33.99
N ALA A 217 38.58 37.71 -33.08
CA ALA A 217 37.80 38.94 -33.16
C ALA A 217 37.39 39.36 -31.74
N ASP A 218 37.92 40.51 -31.34
CA ASP A 218 37.56 41.28 -30.15
C ASP A 218 36.07 41.65 -30.13
N LEU A 219 35.45 41.58 -28.95
CA LEU A 219 34.46 42.59 -28.58
C LEU A 219 34.44 42.85 -27.06
N ALA A 220 34.97 44.03 -26.77
CA ALA A 220 34.93 44.87 -25.58
C ALA A 220 33.97 44.54 -24.41
N LEU A 221 34.61 44.53 -23.24
CA LEU A 221 34.20 44.98 -21.91
C LEU A 221 33.05 46.02 -21.86
N ALA A 222 32.05 45.75 -21.02
CA ALA A 222 31.26 46.77 -20.34
C ALA A 222 30.92 46.31 -18.91
N VAL A 223 31.74 46.76 -17.95
CA VAL A 223 31.45 46.78 -16.51
C VAL A 223 30.79 48.11 -16.21
N MET A 224 29.78 48.14 -15.32
CA MET A 224 29.50 49.24 -14.37
C MET A 224 28.50 48.76 -13.28
N PRO A 225 28.40 49.45 -12.11
CA PRO A 225 28.53 48.80 -10.81
C PRO A 225 27.30 48.87 -9.88
N GLY A 226 27.33 48.07 -8.80
CA GLY A 226 26.45 48.16 -7.63
C GLY A 226 25.82 46.80 -7.29
N GLY A 227 26.10 46.10 -6.19
CA GLY A 227 26.47 46.55 -4.87
C GLY A 227 25.27 46.42 -3.93
N LYS A 228 24.99 45.21 -3.41
CA LYS A 228 24.59 44.92 -2.02
C LYS A 228 24.24 43.45 -1.82
N ARG A 229 25.03 42.80 -0.97
CA ARG A 229 24.75 41.50 -0.36
C ARG A 229 23.61 41.68 0.65
N LEU A 230 22.58 40.83 0.63
CA LEU A 230 21.64 40.71 1.73
C LEU A 230 21.95 39.41 2.51
N ARG A 231 22.48 39.58 3.73
CA ARG A 231 22.60 38.55 4.75
C ARG A 231 21.62 38.86 5.88
N LYS A 232 21.04 37.78 6.45
CA LYS A 232 20.29 37.64 7.71
C LYS A 232 18.83 38.13 7.74
N LEU A 233 17.92 37.20 8.10
CA LEU A 233 17.26 37.21 9.41
C LEU A 233 16.62 35.83 9.69
N LEU A 234 17.13 35.10 10.68
CA LEU A 234 16.35 34.18 11.53
C LEU A 234 16.81 34.50 12.96
N ARG A 235 15.90 35.07 13.73
CA ARG A 235 15.85 35.01 15.19
C ARG A 235 14.68 34.10 15.53
#